data_AF-A0AAE0AA09-F1
#
_entry.id   AF-A0AAE0AA09-F1
#
_cell.length_a   1.000
_cell.length_b   1.000
_cell.length_c   1.000
_cell.angle_alpha   90.00
_cell.angle_beta   90.00
_cell.angle_gamma   90.00
#
_symmetry.space_group_name_H-M   'P 1'
#
loop_
_entity.id
_entity.type
_entity.pdbx_description
1 polymer ?
#
loop_
_entity_poly.entity_id
_entity_poly.type
_entity_poly.pdbx_seq_one_letter_code
_entity_poly.pdbx_strand_id
1 'polypeptide(L)'
;MQEDNLRVPSEEWVLQKIMMLKPDFEEQGIDDPQAILRPLANYMRPKLINCLKERRKALFTENAERIKRLLDNVQKKVDESFLNMQLYEKALDLFEDDQSTSVIMHRHLMRTTAAAIVDNLFFNLDMHNRLKNGIEVDESQNSESISLSSGERTVIAKSFPGLLSKKALAVVEALEGKQVETFMTALRDMAEESALHLKKLDKKLERTLLHSYRKDLTSQVSAETEPISLLPKVVSLLYIQIHNKALQAPGRAISVAVSRLKDKLDDSAYKILTDYQTATVALLALMSAATGDEQDCSSDRILSKRELLENLMPALKGIVLSTSQS
;
A
#
# COMPACT_ATOMS: atom_id res chain seq x y z
N MET A 1 21.40 3.62 22.47
CA MET A 1 21.83 4.02 21.12
C MET A 1 22.71 2.92 20.56
N GLN A 2 22.13 1.98 19.83
CA GLN A 2 22.89 0.92 19.17
C GLN A 2 23.24 1.47 17.79
N GLU A 3 24.48 1.92 17.60
CA GLU A 3 24.97 2.40 16.30
C GLU A 3 24.86 1.26 15.28
N ASP A 4 24.20 1.52 14.15
CA ASP A 4 24.00 0.57 13.04
C ASP A 4 25.30 -0.12 12.62
N ASN A 5 25.34 -1.44 12.81
CA ASN A 5 26.50 -2.30 12.56
C ASN A 5 26.86 -2.52 11.08
N LEU A 6 26.14 -1.90 10.13
CA LEU A 6 26.35 -2.18 8.69
C LEU A 6 27.34 -1.22 8.00
N ARG A 7 27.78 -0.13 8.64
CA ARG A 7 28.68 0.86 8.01
C ARG A 7 29.79 1.43 8.90
N VAL A 8 29.97 0.92 10.11
CA VAL A 8 31.12 1.29 10.95
C VAL A 8 32.29 0.36 10.61
N PRO A 9 33.45 0.87 10.17
CA PRO A 9 34.62 0.04 9.90
C PRO A 9 34.98 -0.83 11.12
N SER A 10 34.88 -2.15 10.98
CA SER A 10 35.40 -3.08 11.98
C SER A 10 36.94 -3.13 11.90
N GLU A 11 37.59 -3.54 12.98
CA GLU A 11 39.05 -3.74 13.01
C GLU A 11 39.48 -4.67 11.86
N GLU A 12 38.79 -5.80 11.72
CA GLU A 12 39.01 -6.79 10.65
C GLU A 12 38.85 -6.20 9.25
N TRP A 13 37.82 -5.38 9.03
CA TRP A 13 37.61 -4.74 7.73
C TRP A 13 38.72 -3.75 7.37
N VAL A 14 39.20 -2.99 8.38
CA VAL A 14 40.30 -2.04 8.19
C VAL A 14 41.60 -2.79 7.90
N LEU A 15 41.88 -3.90 8.61
CA LEU A 15 43.03 -4.78 8.37
C LEU A 15 43.04 -5.30 6.92
N GLN A 16 41.92 -5.90 6.48
CA GLN A 16 41.73 -6.37 5.11
C GLN A 16 41.99 -5.26 4.09
N LYS A 17 41.49 -4.04 4.32
CA LYS A 17 41.72 -2.91 3.41
C LYS A 17 43.16 -2.42 3.38
N ILE A 18 43.86 -2.43 4.51
CA ILE A 18 45.29 -2.10 4.56
C ILE A 18 46.10 -3.12 3.75
N MET A 19 45.83 -4.42 3.92
CA MET A 19 46.49 -5.48 3.15
C MET A 19 46.20 -5.39 1.65
N MET A 20 44.95 -5.07 1.25
CA MET A 20 44.62 -4.84 -0.16
C MET A 20 45.40 -3.67 -0.79
N LEU A 21 45.65 -2.60 -0.02
CA LEU A 21 46.36 -1.41 -0.51
C LEU A 21 47.88 -1.60 -0.56
N LYS A 22 48.40 -2.48 0.30
CA LYS A 22 49.82 -2.82 0.42
C LYS A 22 49.98 -4.31 0.72
N PRO A 23 50.07 -5.17 -0.31
CA PRO A 23 50.26 -6.61 -0.11
C PRO A 23 51.68 -6.96 0.40
N ASP A 24 52.67 -6.09 0.17
CA ASP A 24 54.10 -6.36 0.38
C ASP A 24 54.57 -6.35 1.84
N PHE A 25 53.66 -6.45 2.83
CA PHE A 25 54.07 -6.53 4.25
C PHE A 25 54.82 -7.82 4.58
N GLU A 26 54.68 -8.86 3.75
CA GLU A 26 55.42 -10.13 3.86
C GLU A 26 56.85 -10.04 3.29
N GLU A 27 57.10 -9.17 2.30
CA GLU A 27 58.42 -9.05 1.63
C GLU A 27 59.44 -8.19 2.40
N GLN A 28 59.03 -7.54 3.49
CA GLN A 28 59.87 -6.63 4.27
C GLN A 28 60.63 -7.30 5.44
N GLY A 29 60.65 -8.64 5.51
CA GLY A 29 61.41 -9.37 6.54
C GLY A 29 60.82 -9.24 7.95
N ILE A 30 59.50 -9.06 8.04
CA ILE A 30 58.77 -9.00 9.30
C ILE A 30 58.23 -10.41 9.60
N ASP A 31 58.72 -11.05 10.67
CA ASP A 31 58.32 -12.41 11.07
C ASP A 31 56.83 -12.53 11.43
N ASP A 32 56.19 -11.42 11.82
CA ASP A 32 54.75 -11.34 12.09
C ASP A 32 54.13 -10.04 11.56
N PRO A 33 53.54 -10.04 10.35
CA PRO A 33 52.84 -8.91 9.78
C PRO A 33 51.69 -8.37 10.67
N GLN A 34 51.08 -9.23 11.51
CA GLN A 34 49.99 -8.82 12.42
C GLN A 34 50.47 -7.85 13.51
N ALA A 35 51.73 -7.93 13.91
CA ALA A 35 52.34 -7.02 14.89
C ALA A 35 52.32 -5.55 14.42
N ILE A 36 52.29 -5.30 13.10
CA ILE A 36 52.26 -3.96 12.51
C ILE A 36 50.86 -3.59 12.02
N LEU A 37 50.17 -4.52 11.38
CA LEU A 37 48.85 -4.29 10.82
C LEU A 37 47.83 -3.92 11.91
N ARG A 38 47.91 -4.56 13.08
CA ARG A 38 46.94 -4.33 14.17
C ARG A 38 47.07 -2.95 14.84
N PRO A 39 48.26 -2.48 15.24
CA PRO A 39 48.42 -1.10 15.71
C PRO A 39 48.02 -0.06 14.66
N LEU A 40 48.34 -0.30 13.38
CA LEU A 40 47.97 0.60 12.30
C LEU A 40 46.45 0.66 12.08
N ALA A 41 45.77 -0.49 12.07
CA ALA A 41 44.31 -0.54 11.99
C ALA A 41 43.67 0.17 13.19
N ASN A 42 44.20 -0.03 14.41
CA ASN A 42 43.74 0.65 15.62
C ASN A 42 43.95 2.17 15.58
N TYR A 43 45.03 2.64 14.95
CA TYR A 43 45.28 4.08 14.73
C TYR A 43 44.38 4.67 13.64
N MET A 44 44.16 3.95 12.54
CA MET A 44 43.38 4.43 11.39
C MET A 44 41.88 4.38 11.63
N ARG A 45 41.37 3.34 12.31
CA ARG A 45 39.94 3.15 12.57
C ARG A 45 39.24 4.38 13.16
N PRO A 46 39.71 5.02 14.26
CA PRO A 46 39.05 6.21 14.79
C PRO A 46 39.08 7.40 13.81
N LYS A 47 40.15 7.56 13.02
CA LYS A 47 40.24 8.61 11.98
C LYS A 47 39.24 8.36 10.85
N LEU A 48 39.13 7.12 10.38
CA LEU A 48 38.15 6.72 9.36
C LEU A 48 36.72 6.95 9.86
N ILE A 49 36.41 6.56 11.10
CA ILE A 49 35.11 6.81 11.73
C ILE A 49 34.82 8.32 11.77
N ASN A 50 35.79 9.14 12.17
CA ASN A 50 35.62 10.60 12.20
C ASN A 50 35.41 11.18 10.79
N CYS A 51 36.20 10.79 9.80
CA CYS A 51 36.01 11.23 8.42
C CYS A 51 34.63 10.83 7.87
N LEU A 52 34.17 9.61 8.16
CA LEU A 52 32.82 9.15 7.78
C LEU A 52 31.73 9.95 8.48
N LYS A 53 31.90 10.28 9.77
CA LYS A 53 30.97 11.12 10.53
C LYS A 53 30.87 12.52 9.93
N GLU A 54 32.00 13.15 9.62
CA GLU A 54 32.02 14.49 9.02
C GLU A 54 31.43 14.50 7.61
N ARG A 55 31.77 13.52 6.78
CA ARG A 55 31.14 13.37 5.45
C ARG A 55 29.63 13.18 5.54
N ARG A 56 29.15 12.38 6.50
CA ARG A 56 27.71 12.17 6.72
C ARG A 56 27.01 13.45 7.16
N LYS A 57 27.63 14.23 8.05
CA LYS A 57 27.10 15.54 8.46
C LYS A 57 27.00 16.51 7.28
N ALA A 58 28.04 16.60 6.45
CA ALA A 58 28.05 17.48 5.28
C ALA A 58 26.91 17.11 4.30
N LEU A 59 26.78 15.82 3.97
CA LEU A 59 25.72 15.33 3.09
C LEU A 59 24.32 15.47 3.69
N PHE A 60 24.18 15.32 5.01
CA PHE A 60 22.91 15.56 5.68
C PHE A 60 22.47 17.03 5.53
N THR A 61 23.40 17.98 5.66
CA THR A 61 23.13 19.41 5.45
C THR A 61 22.78 19.69 3.98
N GLU A 62 23.51 19.11 3.04
CA GLU A 62 23.23 19.25 1.60
C GLU A 62 21.84 18.68 1.22
N ASN A 63 21.48 17.53 1.79
CA ASN A 63 20.20 16.88 1.54
C ASN A 63 19.05 17.41 2.43
N ALA A 64 19.28 18.39 3.31
CA ALA A 64 18.31 18.78 4.32
C ALA A 64 16.97 19.22 3.72
N GLU A 65 17.00 20.05 2.68
CA GLU A 65 15.78 20.48 1.97
C GLU A 65 15.10 19.33 1.22
N ARG A 66 15.88 18.40 0.66
CA ARG A 66 15.34 17.20 -0.03
C ARG A 66 14.64 16.28 0.95
N ILE A 67 15.27 16.01 2.11
CA ILE A 67 14.71 15.23 3.20
C ILE A 67 13.41 15.87 3.71
N LYS A 68 13.41 17.18 3.93
CA LYS A 68 12.21 17.90 4.36
C LYS A 68 11.06 17.76 3.36
N ARG A 69 11.31 18.02 2.07
CA ARG A 69 10.30 17.87 1.01
C ARG A 69 9.77 16.45 0.91
N LEU A 70 10.64 15.46 1.04
CA LEU A 70 10.26 14.05 1.06
C LEU A 70 9.31 13.75 2.22
N LEU A 71 9.68 14.11 3.45
CA LEU A 71 8.85 13.84 4.63
C LEU A 71 7.51 14.58 4.57
N ASP A 72 7.49 15.83 4.08
CA ASP A 72 6.24 16.59 3.88
C ASP A 72 5.32 15.90 2.87
N ASN A 73 5.87 15.32 1.79
CA ASN A 73 5.11 14.58 0.79
C ASN A 73 4.59 13.25 1.34
N VAL A 74 5.43 12.52 2.08
CA VAL A 74 5.05 11.26 2.76
C VAL A 74 3.91 11.53 3.74
N GLN A 75 4.04 12.55 4.58
CA GLN A 75 3.02 12.92 5.55
C GLN A 75 1.67 13.21 4.87
N LYS A 76 1.65 13.96 3.76
CA LYS A 76 0.42 14.23 2.99
C LYS A 76 -0.21 12.96 2.42
N LYS A 77 0.59 12.10 1.76
CA LYS A 77 0.11 10.86 1.13
C LYS A 77 -0.41 9.85 2.16
N VAL A 78 0.30 9.72 3.27
CA VAL A 78 -0.09 8.84 4.37
C VAL A 78 -1.35 9.35 5.04
N ASP A 79 -1.47 10.66 5.29
CA ASP A 79 -2.70 11.26 5.85
C ASP A 79 -3.93 10.94 4.99
N GLU A 80 -3.84 11.18 3.69
CA GLU A 80 -4.94 10.93 2.75
C GLU A 80 -5.32 9.44 2.73
N SER A 81 -4.32 8.57 2.55
CA SER A 81 -4.56 7.13 2.45
C SER A 81 -5.06 6.53 3.75
N PHE A 82 -4.57 7.01 4.90
CA PHE A 82 -4.99 6.54 6.23
C PHE A 82 -6.39 7.03 6.60
N LEU A 83 -6.79 8.23 6.19
CA LEU A 83 -8.17 8.70 6.34
C LEU A 83 -9.13 7.85 5.48
N ASN A 84 -8.74 7.52 4.24
CA ASN A 84 -9.50 6.62 3.38
C ASN A 84 -9.61 5.21 3.99
N MET A 85 -8.52 4.67 4.55
CA MET A 85 -8.54 3.39 5.25
C MET A 85 -9.55 3.35 6.40
N GLN A 86 -9.55 4.37 7.27
CA GLN A 86 -10.54 4.51 8.36
C GLN A 86 -11.97 4.63 7.84
N LEU A 87 -12.14 5.30 6.70
CA LEU A 87 -13.45 5.46 6.08
C LEU A 87 -14.00 4.12 5.55
N TYR A 88 -13.14 3.31 4.94
CA TYR A 88 -13.50 1.99 4.42
C TYR A 88 -13.67 0.95 5.52
N GLU A 89 -12.88 1.01 6.59
CA GLU A 89 -13.03 0.18 7.79
C GLU A 89 -14.45 0.27 8.35
N LYS A 90 -15.02 1.47 8.43
CA LYS A 90 -16.40 1.69 8.90
C LYS A 90 -17.47 0.98 8.07
N ALA A 91 -17.21 0.64 6.81
CA ALA A 91 -18.19 -0.10 6.00
C ALA A 91 -18.21 -1.60 6.35
N LEU A 92 -17.18 -2.10 7.05
CA LEU A 92 -17.09 -3.50 7.48
C LEU A 92 -18.15 -3.84 8.54
N ASP A 93 -18.52 -2.88 9.39
CA ASP A 93 -19.60 -3.00 10.39
C ASP A 93 -20.91 -3.58 9.80
N LEU A 94 -21.17 -3.34 8.52
CA LEU A 94 -22.39 -3.79 7.83
C LEU A 94 -22.42 -5.29 7.51
N PHE A 95 -21.29 -6.00 7.70
CA PHE A 95 -21.11 -7.40 7.32
C PHE A 95 -20.56 -8.27 8.46
N GLU A 96 -20.45 -7.74 9.67
CA GLU A 96 -19.91 -8.49 10.83
C GLU A 96 -20.75 -9.72 11.21
N ASP A 97 -22.04 -9.70 10.88
CA ASP A 97 -22.97 -10.79 11.17
C ASP A 97 -22.78 -12.03 10.28
N ASP A 98 -22.11 -11.89 9.13
CA ASP A 98 -21.68 -13.01 8.30
C ASP A 98 -20.15 -13.13 8.31
N GLN A 99 -19.65 -14.08 9.12
CA GLN A 99 -18.22 -14.35 9.28
C GLN A 99 -17.51 -14.59 7.93
N SER A 100 -18.18 -15.26 6.99
CA SER A 100 -17.56 -15.60 5.70
C SER A 100 -17.32 -14.36 4.83
N THR A 101 -18.31 -13.47 4.73
CA THR A 101 -18.20 -12.19 4.02
C THR A 101 -17.28 -11.22 4.76
N SER A 102 -17.40 -11.11 6.08
CA SER A 102 -16.52 -10.26 6.90
C SER A 102 -15.03 -10.55 6.62
N VAL A 103 -14.62 -11.82 6.67
CA VAL A 103 -13.23 -12.23 6.38
C VAL A 103 -12.80 -11.86 4.95
N ILE A 104 -13.71 -11.96 3.97
CA ILE A 104 -13.43 -11.59 2.58
C ILE A 104 -13.23 -10.07 2.45
N MET A 105 -14.06 -9.27 3.12
CA MET A 105 -13.99 -7.81 3.09
C MET A 105 -12.71 -7.29 3.76
N HIS A 106 -12.38 -7.76 4.97
CA HIS A 106 -11.12 -7.42 5.65
C HIS A 106 -9.92 -7.75 4.75
N ARG A 107 -9.87 -8.97 4.20
CA ARG A 107 -8.80 -9.39 3.30
C ARG A 107 -8.68 -8.51 2.06
N HIS A 108 -9.79 -8.07 1.49
CA HIS A 108 -9.77 -7.21 0.32
C HIS A 108 -9.13 -5.86 0.66
N LEU A 109 -9.61 -5.20 1.71
CA LEU A 109 -9.08 -3.91 2.17
C LEU A 109 -7.58 -3.98 2.51
N MET A 110 -7.15 -5.11 3.07
CA MET A 110 -5.74 -5.36 3.37
C MET A 110 -4.87 -5.47 2.11
N ARG A 111 -5.38 -6.15 1.09
CA ARG A 111 -4.66 -6.35 -0.18
C ARG A 111 -4.65 -5.13 -1.08
N THR A 112 -5.62 -4.24 -0.94
CA THR A 112 -5.74 -3.04 -1.77
C THR A 112 -5.18 -1.83 -1.02
N THR A 113 -5.94 -1.27 -0.10
CA THR A 113 -5.63 0.01 0.54
C THR A 113 -4.43 -0.10 1.47
N ALA A 114 -4.39 -1.10 2.34
CA ALA A 114 -3.30 -1.21 3.32
C ALA A 114 -1.96 -1.58 2.69
N ALA A 115 -1.95 -2.50 1.73
CA ALA A 115 -0.75 -2.84 0.97
C ALA A 115 -0.18 -1.60 0.27
N ALA A 116 -1.02 -0.79 -0.38
CA ALA A 116 -0.58 0.46 -1.01
C ALA A 116 -0.01 1.48 0.00
N ILE A 117 -0.62 1.59 1.20
CA ILE A 117 -0.10 2.45 2.28
C ILE A 117 1.30 1.98 2.70
N VAL A 118 1.46 0.68 2.95
CA VAL A 118 2.74 0.09 3.39
C VAL A 118 3.81 0.26 2.32
N ASP A 119 3.48 0.00 1.05
CA ASP A 119 4.41 0.08 -0.06
C ASP A 119 4.93 1.50 -0.24
N ASN A 120 4.02 2.47 -0.21
CA ASN A 120 4.37 3.88 -0.27
C ASN A 120 5.23 4.29 0.93
N LEU A 121 4.83 3.93 2.15
CA LEU A 121 5.54 4.29 3.36
C LEU A 121 6.95 3.70 3.39
N PHE A 122 7.08 2.40 3.09
CA PHE A 122 8.36 1.69 3.15
C PHE A 122 9.34 2.22 2.12
N PHE A 123 8.89 2.39 0.88
CA PHE A 123 9.73 2.95 -0.18
C PHE A 123 10.26 4.33 0.18
N ASN A 124 9.40 5.22 0.66
CA ASN A 124 9.83 6.58 0.99
C ASN A 124 10.69 6.65 2.27
N LEU A 125 10.43 5.80 3.27
CA LEU A 125 11.29 5.72 4.46
C LEU A 125 12.65 5.11 4.15
N ASP A 126 12.72 4.14 3.23
CA ASP A 126 14.01 3.62 2.75
C ASP A 126 14.79 4.72 2.02
N MET A 127 14.12 5.45 1.13
CA MET A 127 14.71 6.61 0.46
C MET A 127 15.21 7.66 1.46
N HIS A 128 14.43 7.96 2.49
CA HIS A 128 14.84 8.85 3.57
C HIS A 128 16.08 8.32 4.31
N ASN A 129 16.13 7.03 4.64
CA ASN A 129 17.28 6.40 5.28
C ASN A 129 18.53 6.46 4.39
N ARG A 130 18.38 6.28 3.07
CA ARG A 130 19.47 6.38 2.09
C ARG A 130 20.02 7.80 1.99
N LEU A 131 19.15 8.81 1.89
CA LEU A 131 19.53 10.23 1.86
C LEU A 131 20.25 10.66 3.13
N LYS A 132 19.76 10.24 4.30
CA LYS A 132 20.40 10.51 5.61
C LYS A 132 21.80 9.89 5.71
N ASN A 133 22.02 8.76 5.03
CA ASN A 133 23.29 8.06 4.99
C ASN A 133 24.20 8.49 3.82
N GLY A 134 23.81 9.51 3.06
CA GLY A 134 24.62 10.07 1.98
C GLY A 134 24.77 9.14 0.77
N ILE A 135 23.77 8.28 0.53
CA ILE A 135 23.71 7.43 -0.65
C ILE A 135 22.98 8.22 -1.73
N GLU A 136 23.54 8.27 -2.93
CA GLU A 136 22.85 8.85 -4.08
C GLU A 136 21.55 8.07 -4.35
N VAL A 137 20.46 8.80 -4.50
CA VAL A 137 19.15 8.27 -4.84
C VAL A 137 18.73 8.93 -6.14
N ASP A 138 18.38 8.13 -7.13
CA ASP A 138 17.80 8.63 -8.38
C ASP A 138 16.35 9.05 -8.15
N GLU A 139 16.04 10.33 -8.39
CA GLU A 139 14.72 10.94 -8.20
C GLU A 139 13.71 10.57 -9.31
N SER A 140 14.19 9.89 -10.36
CA SER A 140 13.37 9.46 -11.52
C SER A 140 12.28 8.46 -11.16
N GLN A 141 12.36 7.80 -9.99
CA GLN A 141 11.39 6.80 -9.53
C GLN A 141 10.15 7.37 -8.80
N ASN A 142 9.87 8.68 -8.94
CA ASN A 142 8.60 9.27 -8.53
C ASN A 142 7.44 8.87 -9.47
N SER A 143 7.29 7.57 -9.75
CA SER A 143 6.30 7.03 -10.67
C SER A 143 5.13 6.37 -9.93
N GLU A 144 3.94 6.57 -10.47
CA GLU A 144 2.63 6.58 -9.83
C GLU A 144 2.09 5.24 -9.30
N SER A 145 2.92 4.21 -9.11
CA SER A 145 2.47 2.98 -8.44
C SER A 145 3.64 2.18 -7.88
N ILE A 146 3.95 2.42 -6.60
CA ILE A 146 4.89 1.58 -5.85
C ILE A 146 4.11 0.34 -5.41
N SER A 147 4.52 -0.83 -5.89
CA SER A 147 4.00 -2.12 -5.51
C SER A 147 5.15 -3.00 -5.07
N LEU A 148 5.16 -3.41 -3.80
CA LEU A 148 6.20 -4.26 -3.23
C LEU A 148 5.64 -5.67 -2.98
N SER A 149 6.46 -6.67 -3.21
CA SER A 149 6.21 -8.04 -2.75
C SER A 149 6.40 -8.16 -1.22
N SER A 150 5.85 -9.21 -0.62
CA SER A 150 6.08 -9.50 0.82
C SER A 150 7.58 -9.64 1.15
N GLY A 151 8.36 -10.27 0.25
CA GLY A 151 9.81 -10.39 0.39
C GLY A 151 10.51 -9.04 0.41
N GLU A 152 10.19 -8.15 -0.53
CA GLU A 152 10.77 -6.81 -0.60
C GLU A 152 10.41 -5.97 0.63
N ARG A 153 9.14 -6.01 1.08
CA ARG A 153 8.72 -5.35 2.32
C ARG A 153 9.55 -5.81 3.51
N THR A 154 9.79 -7.11 3.63
CA THR A 154 10.58 -7.70 4.72
C THR A 154 12.04 -7.26 4.66
N VAL A 155 12.64 -7.22 3.47
CA VAL A 155 14.02 -6.75 3.27
C VAL A 155 14.16 -5.29 3.67
N ILE A 156 13.23 -4.42 3.22
CA ILE A 156 13.22 -3.00 3.58
C ILE A 156 12.98 -2.81 5.08
N ALA A 157 12.03 -3.53 5.68
CA ALA A 157 11.78 -3.45 7.13
C ALA A 157 13.05 -3.79 7.95
N LYS A 158 13.86 -4.75 7.50
CA LYS A 158 15.14 -5.11 8.15
C LYS A 158 16.26 -4.09 7.89
N SER A 159 16.15 -3.24 6.87
CA SER A 159 17.14 -2.20 6.56
C SER A 159 17.00 -0.97 7.46
N PHE A 160 15.84 -0.79 8.09
CA PHE A 160 15.60 0.32 9.00
C PHE A 160 16.40 0.19 10.31
N PRO A 161 16.74 1.31 10.96
CA PRO A 161 17.51 1.29 12.19
C PRO A 161 16.66 0.95 13.42
N GLY A 162 17.24 0.16 14.35
CA GLY A 162 16.78 0.04 15.73
C GLY A 162 15.32 -0.40 15.91
N LEU A 163 14.54 0.40 16.67
CA LEU A 163 13.13 0.11 16.97
C LEU A 163 12.24 0.21 15.73
N LEU A 164 12.56 1.09 14.78
CA LEU A 164 11.81 1.25 13.53
C LEU A 164 11.78 -0.06 12.73
N SER A 165 12.88 -0.81 12.70
CA SER A 165 12.90 -2.13 12.05
C SER A 165 11.90 -3.10 12.67
N LYS A 166 11.85 -3.16 14.01
CA LYS A 166 10.91 -4.04 14.72
C LYS A 166 9.46 -3.64 14.45
N LYS A 167 9.15 -2.34 14.47
CA LYS A 167 7.81 -1.83 14.17
C LYS A 167 7.41 -2.07 12.71
N ALA A 168 8.34 -1.90 11.77
CA ALA A 168 8.10 -2.19 10.36
C ALA A 168 7.83 -3.69 10.12
N LEU A 169 8.58 -4.59 10.76
CA LEU A 169 8.32 -6.03 10.67
C LEU A 169 6.94 -6.39 11.23
N ALA A 170 6.53 -5.80 12.35
CA ALA A 170 5.19 -5.99 12.90
C ALA A 170 4.09 -5.52 11.93
N VAL A 171 4.32 -4.44 11.18
CA VAL A 171 3.40 -3.98 10.11
C VAL A 171 3.31 -5.00 8.97
N VAL A 172 4.45 -5.59 8.55
CA VAL A 172 4.45 -6.65 7.53
C VAL A 172 3.66 -7.87 8.01
N GLU A 173 3.89 -8.33 9.23
CA GLU A 173 3.15 -9.45 9.83
C GLU A 173 1.64 -9.16 9.95
N ALA A 174 1.28 -7.96 10.39
CA ALA A 174 -0.12 -7.56 10.52
C ALA A 174 -0.83 -7.47 9.16
N LEU A 175 -0.14 -7.01 8.11
CA LEU A 175 -0.65 -7.01 6.74
C LEU A 175 -0.94 -8.43 6.23
N GLU A 176 -0.10 -9.41 6.60
CA GLU A 176 -0.28 -10.82 6.24
C GLU A 176 -1.39 -11.52 7.05
N GLY A 177 -1.56 -11.10 8.31
CA GLY A 177 -2.65 -11.54 9.20
C GLY A 177 -4.04 -11.16 8.68
N LYS A 178 -4.14 -10.18 7.76
CA LYS A 178 -5.36 -9.74 7.07
C LYS A 178 -6.47 -9.26 8.01
N GLN A 179 -6.10 -8.78 9.19
CA GLN A 179 -7.02 -8.19 10.15
C GLN A 179 -6.77 -6.68 10.26
N VAL A 180 -7.82 -5.89 10.04
CA VAL A 180 -7.70 -4.43 9.86
C VAL A 180 -7.28 -3.76 11.16
N GLU A 181 -7.86 -4.14 12.29
CA GLU A 181 -7.61 -3.51 13.59
C GLU A 181 -6.16 -3.71 14.05
N THR A 182 -5.64 -4.94 13.88
CA THR A 182 -4.26 -5.30 14.18
C THR A 182 -3.30 -4.50 13.29
N PHE A 183 -3.59 -4.41 11.99
CA PHE A 183 -2.82 -3.61 11.06
C PHE A 183 -2.82 -2.12 11.43
N MET A 184 -3.99 -1.54 11.70
CA MET A 184 -4.13 -0.12 12.04
C MET A 184 -3.35 0.25 13.30
N THR A 185 -3.27 -0.67 14.26
CA THR A 185 -2.48 -0.50 15.48
C THR A 185 -0.99 -0.57 15.19
N ALA A 186 -0.52 -1.59 14.46
CA ALA A 186 0.89 -1.71 14.07
C ALA A 186 1.35 -0.52 13.21
N LEU A 187 0.51 -0.04 12.30
CA LEU A 187 0.79 1.12 11.44
C LEU A 187 0.93 2.41 12.26
N ARG A 188 0.07 2.63 13.26
CA ARG A 188 0.17 3.77 14.18
C ARG A 188 1.50 3.76 14.94
N ASP A 189 1.86 2.62 15.51
CA ASP A 189 3.13 2.46 16.24
C ASP A 189 4.35 2.74 15.34
N MET A 190 4.34 2.27 14.10
CA MET A 190 5.43 2.52 13.15
C MET A 190 5.49 3.98 12.70
N ALA A 191 4.33 4.60 12.45
CA ALA A 191 4.26 6.00 12.07
C ALA A 191 4.81 6.91 13.19
N GLU A 192 4.46 6.63 14.45
CA GLU A 192 4.99 7.35 15.61
C GLU A 192 6.52 7.23 15.71
N GLU A 193 7.08 6.02 15.56
CA GLU A 193 8.53 5.80 15.52
C GLU A 193 9.20 6.50 14.33
N SER A 194 8.45 6.74 13.24
CA SER A 194 8.90 7.48 12.05
C SER A 194 8.69 9.00 12.16
N ALA A 195 8.22 9.51 13.31
CA ALA A 195 7.81 10.89 13.53
C ALA A 195 6.70 11.39 12.56
N LEU A 196 5.90 10.47 12.02
CA LEU A 196 4.74 10.76 11.20
C LEU A 196 3.48 10.79 12.08
N HIS A 197 2.61 11.75 11.82
CA HIS A 197 1.38 11.94 12.61
C HIS A 197 0.19 11.44 11.80
N LEU A 198 -0.43 10.33 12.21
CA LEU A 198 -1.60 9.82 11.51
C LEU A 198 -2.87 10.57 11.92
N LYS A 199 -3.51 11.24 10.95
CA LYS A 199 -4.78 11.93 11.18
C LYS A 199 -5.91 10.97 11.57
N LYS A 200 -6.65 11.34 12.62
CA LYS A 200 -7.85 10.62 13.04
C LYS A 200 -9.05 11.09 12.23
N LEU A 201 -9.93 10.15 11.88
CA LEU A 201 -11.18 10.43 11.19
C LEU A 201 -12.24 10.97 12.17
N ASP A 202 -12.29 12.28 12.34
CA ASP A 202 -13.38 12.93 13.08
C ASP A 202 -14.68 13.02 12.26
N LYS A 203 -15.81 13.33 12.92
CA LYS A 203 -17.13 13.40 12.27
C LYS A 203 -17.22 14.44 11.15
N LYS A 204 -16.47 15.54 11.25
CA LYS A 204 -16.49 16.62 10.25
C LYS A 204 -15.69 16.19 9.01
N LEU A 205 -14.51 15.62 9.21
CA LEU A 205 -13.68 15.07 8.15
C LEU A 205 -14.37 13.90 7.45
N GLU A 206 -15.00 12.99 8.19
CA GLU A 206 -15.79 11.90 7.64
C GLU A 206 -16.89 12.40 6.71
N ARG A 207 -17.68 13.37 7.16
CA ARG A 207 -18.75 13.96 6.33
C ARG A 207 -18.20 14.61 5.06
N THR A 208 -17.09 15.34 5.16
CA THR A 208 -16.43 15.98 4.02
C THR A 208 -15.90 14.94 3.02
N LEU A 209 -15.24 13.89 3.51
CA LEU A 209 -14.68 12.82 2.69
C LEU A 209 -15.78 12.01 2.01
N LEU A 210 -16.86 11.65 2.71
CA LEU A 210 -18.01 10.96 2.12
C LEU A 210 -18.67 11.80 1.04
N HIS A 211 -18.79 13.11 1.25
CA HIS A 211 -19.34 14.01 0.23
C HIS A 211 -18.46 14.06 -1.02
N SER A 212 -17.14 14.22 -0.85
CA SER A 212 -16.19 14.19 -1.97
C SER A 212 -16.23 12.83 -2.68
N TYR A 213 -16.16 11.74 -1.93
CA TYR A 213 -16.18 10.39 -2.47
C TYR A 213 -17.48 10.08 -3.22
N ARG A 214 -18.65 10.50 -2.70
CA ARG A 214 -19.93 10.40 -3.40
C ARG A 214 -19.89 11.16 -4.72
N LYS A 215 -19.40 12.40 -4.72
CA LYS A 215 -19.33 13.24 -5.92
C LYS A 215 -18.44 12.60 -6.98
N ASP A 216 -17.24 12.16 -6.60
CA ASP A 216 -16.28 11.54 -7.51
C ASP A 216 -16.83 10.22 -8.06
N LEU A 217 -17.41 9.38 -7.20
CA LEU A 217 -18.00 8.11 -7.61
C LEU A 217 -19.23 8.31 -8.53
N THR A 218 -20.04 9.34 -8.28
CA THR A 218 -21.16 9.71 -9.17
C THR A 218 -20.65 10.09 -10.56
N SER A 219 -19.56 10.86 -10.64
CA SER A 219 -18.91 11.20 -11.91
C SER A 219 -18.36 9.95 -12.60
N GLN A 220 -17.69 9.06 -11.85
CA GLN A 220 -17.18 7.80 -12.38
C GLN A 220 -18.28 6.87 -12.91
N VAL A 221 -19.40 6.71 -12.20
CA VAL A 221 -20.56 5.93 -12.65
C VAL A 221 -21.15 6.54 -13.93
N SER A 222 -21.24 7.86 -14.00
CA SER A 222 -21.77 8.54 -15.19
C SER A 222 -20.89 8.28 -16.43
N ALA A 223 -19.58 8.41 -16.27
CA ALA A 223 -18.60 8.26 -17.34
C ALA A 223 -18.23 6.80 -17.69
N GLU A 224 -18.54 5.83 -16.83
CA GLU A 224 -18.17 4.43 -17.03
C GLU A 224 -18.83 3.83 -18.28
N THR A 225 -18.01 3.22 -19.13
CA THR A 225 -18.43 2.53 -20.35
C THR A 225 -18.26 1.02 -20.25
N GLU A 226 -17.46 0.51 -19.31
CA GLU A 226 -17.23 -0.92 -19.15
C GLU A 226 -18.31 -1.57 -18.27
N PRO A 227 -19.07 -2.56 -18.78
CA PRO A 227 -20.20 -3.13 -18.05
C PRO A 227 -19.79 -3.84 -16.74
N ILE A 228 -18.69 -4.59 -16.75
CA ILE A 228 -18.22 -5.32 -15.56
C ILE A 228 -17.77 -4.35 -14.46
N SER A 229 -17.08 -3.26 -14.85
CA SER A 229 -16.55 -2.25 -13.92
C SER A 229 -17.65 -1.35 -13.34
N LEU A 230 -18.78 -1.21 -14.03
CA LEU A 230 -19.91 -0.39 -13.58
C LEU A 230 -20.57 -0.93 -12.30
N LEU A 231 -20.78 -2.25 -12.21
CA LEU A 231 -21.48 -2.87 -11.09
C LEU A 231 -20.91 -2.53 -9.71
N PRO A 232 -19.60 -2.76 -9.42
CA PRO A 232 -19.05 -2.42 -8.12
C PRO A 232 -19.14 -0.93 -7.82
N LYS A 233 -18.99 -0.03 -8.81
CA LYS A 233 -19.13 1.42 -8.62
C LYS A 233 -20.55 1.81 -8.23
N VAL A 234 -21.56 1.23 -8.88
CA VAL A 234 -22.98 1.46 -8.54
C VAL A 234 -23.30 0.93 -7.16
N VAL A 235 -22.86 -0.29 -6.82
CA VAL A 235 -23.05 -0.86 -5.47
C VAL A 235 -22.39 0.02 -4.41
N SER A 236 -21.13 0.43 -4.60
CA SER A 236 -20.46 1.35 -3.67
C SER A 236 -21.21 2.67 -3.52
N LEU A 237 -21.77 3.23 -4.60
CA LEU A 237 -22.54 4.49 -4.56
C LEU A 237 -23.85 4.33 -3.79
N LEU A 238 -24.56 3.21 -3.95
CA LEU A 238 -25.75 2.87 -3.18
C LEU A 238 -25.46 2.79 -1.68
N TYR A 239 -24.34 2.17 -1.30
CA TYR A 239 -23.94 2.08 0.11
C TYR A 239 -23.65 3.46 0.72
N ILE A 240 -23.06 4.39 -0.05
CA ILE A 240 -22.88 5.76 0.42
C ILE A 240 -24.23 6.48 0.55
N GLN A 241 -25.12 6.33 -0.43
CA GLN A 241 -26.42 7.01 -0.44
C GLN A 241 -27.36 6.52 0.67
N ILE A 242 -27.37 5.22 0.96
CA ILE A 242 -28.31 4.58 1.89
C ILE A 242 -27.73 4.49 3.31
N HIS A 243 -26.48 4.08 3.43
CA HIS A 243 -25.85 3.80 4.73
C HIS A 243 -24.87 4.88 5.17
N ASN A 244 -24.52 5.84 4.30
CA ASN A 244 -23.47 6.82 4.55
C ASN A 244 -22.13 6.15 4.91
N LYS A 245 -21.82 5.04 4.23
CA LYS A 245 -20.58 4.26 4.39
C LYS A 245 -19.90 4.05 3.03
N ALA A 246 -18.59 4.24 2.97
CA ALA A 246 -17.82 4.04 1.75
C ALA A 246 -17.42 2.56 1.60
N LEU A 247 -18.19 1.80 0.83
CA LEU A 247 -17.94 0.37 0.65
C LEU A 247 -16.87 0.11 -0.41
N GLN A 248 -15.84 -0.67 -0.03
CA GLN A 248 -14.87 -1.28 -0.94
C GLN A 248 -15.06 -2.79 -0.93
N ALA A 249 -15.85 -3.30 -1.88
CA ALA A 249 -16.21 -4.72 -1.93
C ALA A 249 -15.49 -5.46 -3.08
N PRO A 250 -14.83 -6.61 -2.81
CA PRO A 250 -14.34 -7.47 -3.87
C PRO A 250 -15.51 -8.14 -4.62
N GLY A 251 -15.30 -8.52 -5.88
CA GLY A 251 -16.33 -9.16 -6.72
C GLY A 251 -17.07 -10.33 -6.05
N ARG A 252 -16.35 -11.15 -5.25
CA ARG A 252 -16.93 -12.29 -4.51
C ARG A 252 -17.94 -11.90 -3.43
N ALA A 253 -17.85 -10.68 -2.90
CA ALA A 253 -18.75 -10.19 -1.87
C ALA A 253 -19.86 -9.28 -2.45
N ILE A 254 -19.81 -8.94 -3.74
CA ILE A 254 -20.80 -8.06 -4.38
C ILE A 254 -22.20 -8.67 -4.32
N SER A 255 -22.36 -9.99 -4.53
CA SER A 255 -23.69 -10.63 -4.44
C SER A 255 -24.30 -10.49 -3.03
N VAL A 256 -23.50 -10.65 -1.98
CA VAL A 256 -23.94 -10.43 -0.60
C VAL A 256 -24.22 -8.96 -0.34
N ALA A 257 -23.40 -8.05 -0.87
CA ALA A 257 -23.65 -6.62 -0.75
C ALA A 257 -24.96 -6.20 -1.45
N VAL A 258 -25.28 -6.79 -2.60
CA VAL A 258 -26.55 -6.57 -3.31
C VAL A 258 -27.72 -7.11 -2.50
N SER A 259 -27.64 -8.32 -1.95
CA SER A 259 -28.75 -8.91 -1.20
C SER A 259 -29.14 -8.11 0.04
N ARG A 260 -28.18 -7.45 0.69
CA ARG A 260 -28.39 -6.54 1.83
C ARG A 260 -29.15 -5.26 1.47
N LEU A 261 -29.22 -4.90 0.20
CA LEU A 261 -29.94 -3.71 -0.29
C LEU A 261 -31.42 -3.98 -0.56
N LYS A 262 -31.90 -5.23 -0.45
CA LYS A 262 -33.27 -5.62 -0.79
C LYS A 262 -34.34 -4.78 -0.10
N ASP A 263 -34.22 -4.60 1.21
CA ASP A 263 -35.22 -3.86 2.00
C ASP A 263 -34.99 -2.34 1.98
N LYS A 264 -34.03 -1.85 1.19
CA LYS A 264 -33.65 -0.43 1.09
C LYS A 264 -33.93 0.17 -0.29
N LEU A 265 -34.23 -0.66 -1.28
CA LEU A 265 -34.56 -0.29 -2.65
C LEU A 265 -36.00 -0.66 -2.95
N ASP A 266 -36.61 0.03 -3.92
CA ASP A 266 -37.87 -0.43 -4.49
C ASP A 266 -37.67 -1.73 -5.29
N ASP A 267 -38.75 -2.51 -5.43
CA ASP A 267 -38.71 -3.83 -6.08
C ASP A 267 -38.18 -3.76 -7.52
N SER A 268 -38.46 -2.67 -8.24
CA SER A 268 -38.00 -2.46 -9.62
C SER A 268 -36.49 -2.22 -9.65
N ALA A 269 -35.98 -1.30 -8.84
CA ALA A 269 -34.55 -1.03 -8.71
C ALA A 269 -33.77 -2.26 -8.23
N TYR A 270 -34.28 -2.97 -7.21
CA TYR A 270 -33.64 -4.18 -6.70
C TYR A 270 -33.57 -5.28 -7.76
N LYS A 271 -34.63 -5.43 -8.56
CA LYS A 271 -34.64 -6.38 -9.69
C LYS A 271 -33.59 -6.03 -10.74
N ILE A 272 -33.52 -4.77 -11.17
CA ILE A 272 -32.50 -4.31 -12.14
C ILE A 272 -31.09 -4.61 -11.62
N LEU A 273 -30.82 -4.30 -10.35
CA LEU A 273 -29.51 -4.54 -9.73
C LEU A 273 -29.16 -6.04 -9.67
N THR A 274 -30.13 -6.88 -9.30
CA THR A 274 -29.96 -8.34 -9.18
C THR A 274 -29.77 -9.00 -10.55
N ASP A 275 -30.56 -8.60 -11.55
CA ASP A 275 -30.45 -9.10 -12.93
C ASP A 275 -29.08 -8.75 -13.52
N TYR A 276 -28.62 -7.51 -13.30
CA TYR A 276 -27.28 -7.07 -13.74
C TYR A 276 -26.15 -7.83 -13.04
N GLN A 277 -26.26 -8.03 -11.73
CA GLN A 277 -25.29 -8.80 -10.95
C GLN A 277 -25.21 -10.25 -11.43
N THR A 278 -26.36 -10.88 -11.68
CA THR A 278 -26.44 -12.26 -12.19
C THR A 278 -25.83 -12.38 -13.58
N ALA A 279 -26.14 -11.45 -14.48
CA ALA A 279 -25.57 -11.43 -15.83
C ALA A 279 -24.05 -11.19 -15.81
N THR A 280 -23.55 -10.35 -14.90
CA THR A 280 -22.11 -10.09 -14.72
C THR A 280 -21.38 -11.32 -14.24
N VAL A 281 -21.92 -12.05 -13.25
CA VAL A 281 -21.34 -13.31 -12.78
C VAL A 281 -21.34 -14.37 -13.88
N ALA A 282 -22.42 -14.46 -14.66
CA ALA A 282 -22.50 -15.38 -15.80
C ALA A 282 -21.44 -15.06 -16.87
N LEU A 283 -21.23 -13.78 -17.19
CA LEU A 283 -20.18 -13.36 -18.14
C LEU A 283 -18.78 -13.71 -17.62
N LEU A 284 -18.47 -13.39 -16.37
CA LEU A 284 -17.16 -13.71 -15.76
C LEU A 284 -16.89 -15.22 -15.71
N ALA A 285 -17.93 -16.03 -15.45
CA ALA A 285 -17.82 -17.49 -15.49
C ALA A 285 -17.52 -18.01 -16.90
N LEU A 286 -18.19 -17.49 -17.93
CA LEU A 286 -17.91 -17.82 -19.33
C LEU A 286 -16.48 -17.43 -19.73
N MET A 287 -16.04 -16.22 -19.38
CA MET A 287 -14.68 -15.75 -19.65
C MET A 287 -13.62 -16.64 -19.00
N SER A 288 -13.90 -17.13 -17.79
CA SER A 288 -12.98 -18.04 -17.07
C SER A 288 -12.91 -19.42 -17.74
N ALA A 289 -14.04 -19.93 -18.24
CA ALA A 289 -14.14 -21.24 -18.89
C ALA A 289 -13.59 -21.26 -20.32
N ALA A 290 -13.58 -20.12 -21.02
CA ALA A 290 -13.14 -19.99 -22.42
C ALA A 290 -11.61 -20.05 -22.63
N THR A 291 -10.83 -20.32 -21.59
CA THR A 291 -9.35 -20.34 -21.65
C THR A 291 -8.75 -21.65 -22.18
N GLY A 292 -9.57 -22.60 -22.65
CA GLY A 292 -9.12 -23.84 -23.32
C GLY A 292 -9.79 -24.05 -24.68
N ASP A 293 -8.97 -24.25 -25.73
CA ASP A 293 -9.13 -24.73 -27.13
C ASP A 293 -10.50 -24.84 -27.86
N GLU A 294 -11.65 -24.39 -27.31
CA GLU A 294 -12.96 -24.37 -27.97
C GLU A 294 -13.40 -22.92 -28.26
N GLN A 295 -12.72 -22.27 -29.21
CA GLN A 295 -12.75 -20.81 -29.37
C GLN A 295 -14.04 -20.23 -29.98
N ASP A 296 -14.78 -20.97 -30.81
CA ASP A 296 -15.80 -20.37 -31.69
C ASP A 296 -17.16 -20.15 -30.99
N CYS A 297 -17.79 -21.21 -30.47
CA CYS A 297 -19.10 -21.08 -29.79
C CYS A 297 -19.02 -20.37 -28.42
N SER A 298 -17.85 -20.37 -27.77
CA SER A 298 -17.65 -19.70 -26.48
C SER A 298 -17.56 -18.18 -26.66
N SER A 299 -16.90 -17.73 -27.72
CA SER A 299 -16.74 -16.30 -28.05
C SER A 299 -18.08 -15.61 -28.31
N ASP A 300 -18.95 -16.22 -29.11
CA ASP A 300 -20.28 -15.66 -29.42
C ASP A 300 -21.15 -15.49 -28.18
N ARG A 301 -21.09 -16.46 -27.26
CA ARG A 301 -21.81 -16.41 -25.98
C ARG A 301 -21.29 -15.29 -25.06
N ILE A 302 -19.97 -15.07 -25.05
CA ILE A 302 -19.35 -13.97 -24.29
C ILE A 302 -19.79 -12.62 -24.86
N LEU A 303 -19.73 -12.45 -26.19
CA LEU A 303 -20.16 -11.22 -26.87
C LEU A 303 -21.63 -10.92 -26.60
N SER A 304 -22.51 -11.90 -26.81
CA SER A 304 -23.96 -11.74 -26.57
C SER A 304 -24.28 -11.37 -25.12
N LYS A 305 -23.53 -11.91 -24.14
CA LYS A 305 -23.71 -11.55 -22.72
C LYS A 305 -23.16 -10.17 -22.38
N ARG A 306 -22.09 -9.73 -23.06
CA ARG A 306 -21.56 -8.37 -22.92
C ARG A 306 -22.54 -7.33 -23.45
N GLU A 307 -23.08 -7.55 -24.66
CA GLU A 307 -24.10 -6.67 -25.27
C GLU A 307 -25.36 -6.57 -24.40
N LEU A 308 -25.79 -7.68 -23.79
CA LEU A 308 -26.90 -7.66 -22.83
C LEU A 308 -26.60 -6.73 -21.65
N LEU A 309 -25.39 -6.79 -21.08
CA LEU A 309 -25.01 -5.92 -19.96
C LEU A 309 -24.92 -4.46 -20.41
N GLU A 310 -24.38 -4.17 -21.60
CA GLU A 310 -24.32 -2.83 -22.19
C GLU A 310 -25.72 -2.21 -22.32
N ASN A 311 -26.69 -2.99 -22.81
CA ASN A 311 -28.09 -2.57 -22.92
C ASN A 311 -28.75 -2.29 -21.56
N LEU A 312 -28.30 -2.96 -20.48
CA LEU A 312 -28.81 -2.75 -19.12
C LEU A 312 -28.09 -1.61 -18.37
N MET A 313 -26.96 -1.10 -18.86
CA MET A 313 -26.20 -0.03 -18.19
C MET A 313 -27.02 1.23 -17.94
N PRO A 314 -27.84 1.76 -18.88
CA PRO A 314 -28.62 2.96 -18.63
C PRO A 314 -29.60 2.78 -17.47
N ALA A 315 -30.26 1.61 -17.38
CA ALA A 315 -31.16 1.28 -16.30
C ALA A 315 -30.42 1.20 -14.95
N LEU A 316 -29.26 0.54 -14.91
CA LEU A 316 -28.44 0.44 -13.71
C LEU A 316 -27.94 1.81 -13.23
N LYS A 317 -27.45 2.66 -14.14
CA LYS A 317 -27.06 4.05 -13.83
C LYS A 317 -28.26 4.86 -13.32
N GLY A 318 -29.44 4.62 -13.89
CA GLY A 318 -30.69 5.26 -13.51
C GLY A 318 -31.03 5.12 -12.01
N ILE A 319 -30.66 3.99 -11.38
CA ILE A 319 -30.92 3.73 -9.95
C ILE A 319 -30.23 4.78 -9.05
N VAL A 320 -28.98 5.15 -9.36
CA VAL A 320 -28.14 5.99 -8.49
C VAL A 320 -28.03 7.44 -8.92
N LEU A 321 -28.29 7.73 -10.20
CA LEU A 321 -28.24 9.10 -10.73
C LEU A 321 -29.56 9.86 -10.54
N SER A 322 -30.70 9.16 -10.54
CA SER A 322 -32.01 9.79 -10.30
C SER A 322 -32.18 10.27 -8.85
N THR A 323 -31.69 9.48 -7.90
CA THR A 323 -31.66 9.79 -6.46
C THR A 323 -30.70 10.92 -6.07
N SER A 324 -29.85 11.38 -6.99
CA SER A 324 -28.89 12.48 -6.75
C SER A 324 -29.44 13.86 -7.15
N GLN A 325 -30.63 13.94 -7.76
CA GLN A 325 -31.32 15.20 -8.08
C GLN A 325 -32.37 15.61 -7.04
N SER A 326 -32.48 14.86 -5.94
CA SER A 326 -33.35 15.15 -4.78
C SER A 326 -32.50 15.58 -3.58
#